data_AF-A0A533UGL5-F1
#
_entry.id   AF-A0A533UGL5-F1
#
_cell.length_a   1.000
_cell.length_b   1.000
_cell.length_c   1.000
_cell.angle_alpha   90.00
_cell.angle_beta   90.00
_cell.angle_gamma   90.00
#
_symmetry.space_group_name_H-M   'P 1'
#
loop_
_entity.id
_entity.type
_entity.pdbx_description
1 polymer ?
#
loop_
_entity_poly.entity_id
_entity_poly.type
_entity_poly.pdbx_seq_one_letter_code
_entity_poly.pdbx_strand_id
1 'polypeptide(L)' 'VKFVTGAGDVWDAANILGYLANLEPRERLLFANATASLYVGNSNGIPPTMREVLSLVTEVL' A
#
# COMPACT_ATOMS: atom_id res chain seq x y z
N VAL A 1 9.62 -5.76 -16.73
CA VAL A 1 8.23 -5.31 -16.97
C VAL A 1 7.70 -4.74 -15.66
N LYS A 2 6.98 -3.61 -15.68
CA LYS A 2 6.30 -3.07 -14.50
C LYS A 2 4.80 -3.33 -14.63
N PHE A 3 4.19 -3.86 -13.57
CA PHE A 3 2.74 -4.05 -13.48
C PHE A 3 2.13 -2.82 -12.81
N VAL A 4 1.55 -1.93 -13.63
CA VAL A 4 0.93 -0.69 -13.15
C VAL A 4 -0.60 -0.78 -13.10
N THR A 5 -1.19 -1.65 -13.92
CA THR A 5 -2.62 -1.99 -13.84
C THR A 5 -2.89 -2.73 -12.53
N GLY A 6 -4.00 -2.40 -11.86
CA GLY A 6 -4.35 -2.94 -10.53
C GLY A 6 -3.72 -2.18 -9.35
N ALA A 7 -2.77 -1.27 -9.59
CA ALA A 7 -2.19 -0.46 -8.51
C ALA A 7 -3.24 0.44 -7.83
N GLY A 8 -4.22 0.93 -8.58
CA GLY A 8 -5.37 1.65 -8.04
C GLY A 8 -6.25 0.78 -7.15
N ASP A 9 -6.51 -0.46 -7.55
CA ASP A 9 -7.31 -1.42 -6.75
C ASP A 9 -6.60 -1.76 -5.43
N VAL A 10 -5.27 -1.97 -5.50
CA VAL A 10 -4.44 -2.21 -4.31
C VAL A 10 -4.43 -0.99 -3.37
N TRP A 11 -4.31 0.21 -3.94
CA TRP A 11 -4.36 1.45 -3.17
C TRP A 11 -5.72 1.64 -2.48
N ASP A 12 -6.81 1.42 -3.20
CA ASP A 12 -8.16 1.61 -2.67
C ASP A 12 -8.49 0.58 -1.57
N ALA A 13 -8.10 -0.68 -1.77
CA ALA A 13 -8.23 -1.72 -0.73
C ALA A 13 -7.47 -1.35 0.55
N ALA A 14 -6.23 -0.84 0.42
CA ALA A 14 -5.44 -0.40 1.56
C ALA A 14 -6.02 0.85 2.24
N ASN A 15 -6.56 1.79 1.46
CA ASN A 15 -7.22 2.99 1.97
C ASN A 15 -8.51 2.65 2.75
N ILE A 16 -9.32 1.71 2.24
CA ILE A 16 -10.50 1.18 2.93
C ILE A 16 -10.09 0.47 4.23
N LEU A 17 -9.06 -0.38 4.17
CA LEU A 17 -8.54 -1.06 5.36
C LEU A 17 -8.08 -0.07 6.43
N GLY A 18 -7.32 0.96 6.03
CA GLY A 18 -6.87 2.01 6.94
C GLY A 18 -8.01 2.83 7.54
N TYR A 19 -9.09 3.07 6.77
CA TYR A 19 -10.30 3.72 7.28
C TYR A 19 -10.99 2.85 8.33
N LEU A 20 -11.17 1.56 8.07
CA LEU A 20 -11.77 0.61 9.01
C LEU A 20 -10.92 0.42 10.28
N ALA A 21 -9.60 0.62 10.17
CA ALA A 21 -8.67 0.59 11.30
C ALA A 21 -8.58 1.91 12.07
N ASN A 22 -9.38 2.94 11.73
CA ASN A 22 -9.32 4.29 12.32
C ASN A 22 -7.94 4.95 12.24
N LEU A 23 -7.18 4.71 11.17
CA LEU A 23 -5.94 5.45 10.93
C LEU A 23 -6.26 6.92 10.65
N GLU A 24 -5.43 7.83 11.19
CA GLU A 24 -5.55 9.25 10.88
C GLU A 24 -5.36 9.48 9.37
N PRO A 25 -5.96 10.53 8.76
CA PRO A 25 -5.93 10.72 7.31
C PRO A 25 -4.52 10.64 6.70
N ARG A 26 -3.50 11.19 7.38
CA ARG A 26 -2.11 11.12 6.92
C ARG A 26 -1.56 9.69 6.95
N GLU A 27 -1.79 8.95 8.02
CA GLU A 27 -1.32 7.57 8.20
C GLU A 27 -2.00 6.63 7.20
N ARG A 28 -3.31 6.80 7.01
CA ARG A 28 -4.11 6.06 6.03
C ARG A 28 -3.60 6.26 4.61
N LEU A 29 -3.33 7.51 4.22
CA LEU A 29 -2.78 7.80 2.89
C LEU A 29 -1.35 7.27 2.73
N LEU A 30 -0.52 7.36 3.77
CA LEU A 30 0.83 6.79 3.77
C LEU A 30 0.78 5.27 3.59
N PHE A 31 -0.10 4.59 4.32
CA PHE A 31 -0.33 3.15 4.23
C PHE A 31 -0.80 2.72 2.83
N ALA A 32 -1.78 3.42 2.26
CA ALA A 32 -2.27 3.14 0.91
C ALA A 32 -1.20 3.37 -0.17
N ASN A 33 -0.45 4.47 -0.06
CA ASN A 33 0.65 4.79 -0.99
C ASN A 33 1.78 3.76 -0.89
N ALA A 34 2.18 3.37 0.33
CA ALA A 34 3.19 2.34 0.55
C ALA A 34 2.76 1.01 -0.09
N THR A 35 1.52 0.58 0.15
CA THR A 35 0.96 -0.66 -0.43
C THR A 35 1.00 -0.63 -1.97
N ALA A 36 0.55 0.47 -2.59
CA ALA A 36 0.56 0.61 -4.04
C ALA A 36 1.99 0.68 -4.61
N SER A 37 2.92 1.34 -3.91
CA SER A 37 4.32 1.44 -4.34
C SER A 37 5.01 0.08 -4.38
N LEU A 38 4.77 -0.77 -3.37
CA LEU A 38 5.31 -2.13 -3.31
C LEU A 38 4.72 -3.01 -4.43
N TYR A 39 3.43 -2.87 -4.73
CA TYR A 39 2.81 -3.56 -5.85
C TYR A 39 3.44 -3.16 -7.20
N VAL A 40 3.58 -1.85 -7.46
CA VAL A 40 4.20 -1.34 -8.71
C VAL A 40 5.67 -1.73 -8.82
N GLY A 41 6.36 -1.85 -7.68
CA GLY A 41 7.74 -2.32 -7.58
C GLY A 41 7.89 -3.82 -7.81
N ASN A 42 6.83 -4.62 -7.67
CA ASN A 42 6.86 -6.07 -7.84
C ASN A 42 6.77 -6.45 -9.33
N SER A 43 7.81 -7.09 -9.85
CA SER A 43 7.88 -7.50 -11.25
C SER A 43 6.90 -8.60 -11.65
N ASN A 44 6.15 -9.16 -10.72
CA ASN A 44 5.14 -10.20 -10.94
C ASN A 44 3.71 -9.69 -10.68
N GLY A 45 3.54 -8.42 -10.29
CA GLY A 45 2.21 -7.86 -9.98
C GLY A 45 1.54 -8.55 -8.79
N ILE A 46 2.32 -8.92 -7.77
CA ILE A 46 1.79 -9.55 -6.55
C ILE A 46 1.57 -8.46 -5.50
N PRO A 47 0.36 -8.32 -4.92
CA PRO A 47 0.12 -7.41 -3.81
C PRO A 47 1.02 -7.70 -2.62
N PRO A 48 1.53 -6.68 -1.91
CA PRO A 48 2.40 -6.87 -0.76
C PRO A 48 1.65 -7.46 0.43
N THR A 49 2.39 -8.09 1.33
CA THR A 49 1.92 -8.50 2.65
C THR A 49 1.86 -7.32 3.60
N MET A 50 1.01 -7.41 4.64
CA MET A 50 0.95 -6.39 5.71
C MET A 50 2.32 -6.09 6.33
N ARG A 51 3.19 -7.10 6.47
CA ARG A 51 4.53 -6.94 7.06
C ARG A 51 5.43 -6.07 6.18
N GLU A 52 5.40 -6.27 4.87
CA GLU A 52 6.18 -5.47 3.92
C GLU A 52 5.70 -4.02 3.91
N VAL A 53 4.38 -3.81 3.94
CA VAL A 53 3.80 -2.46 4.01
C VAL A 53 4.21 -1.76 5.30
N LEU A 54 4.07 -2.43 6.46
CA LEU A 54 4.41 -1.84 7.74
C LEU A 54 5.91 -1.53 7.87
N SER A 55 6.78 -2.41 7.36
CA SER A 55 8.23 -2.15 7.31
C SER A 55 8.52 -0.85 6.56
N LEU A 56 7.95 -0.70 5.35
CA LEU A 56 8.16 0.49 4.54
C LEU A 56 7.57 1.75 5.18
N VAL A 57 6.38 1.66 5.77
CA VAL A 57 5.76 2.81 6.47
C VAL A 57 6.63 3.28 7.64
N THR A 58 7.20 2.36 8.41
CA THR A 58 8.10 2.70 9.53
C THR A 58 9.42 3.32 9.08
N GLU A 59 9.96 2.92 7.93
CA GLU A 59 11.18 3.55 7.37
C GLU A 59 10.96 4.99 6.89
N VAL A 60 9.72 5.35 6.54
CA VAL A 60 9.36 6.67 5.99
C VAL A 60 8.91 7.66 7.07
N LEU A 61 8.62 7.19 8.29
CA LEU A 61 8.24 8.01 9.45
C LEU A 61 9.46 8.46 10.26
#